data_AF-A0A6G2DDC6-F1
#
_entry.id   AF-A0A6G2DDC6-F1
#
_cell.length_a   1.000
_cell.length_b   1.000
_cell.length_c   1.000
_cell.angle_alpha   90.00
_cell.angle_beta   90.00
_cell.angle_gamma   90.00
#
_symmetry.space_group_name_H-M   'P 1'
#
loop_
_entity.id
_entity.type
_entity.pdbx_description
1 polymer ?
#
loop_
_entity_poly.entity_id
_entity_poly.type
_entity_poly.pdbx_seq_one_letter_code
_entity_poly.pdbx_strand_id
1 'polypeptide(L)'
;MQHDQSDCAAAVVSTVLLSYKKELSIMKIREIIGTDMYGTTVSGIVSGLNKLNFTVKAVRVALEDLTPKLTFPAILQVKNDLGQNHFVVLHSIKRNSKFYVADPASGIRKMSSDELGEIYQGITLFMVPNSDFERGKLKGKGLLDLFGRLIFNQKGLIST
;
A
#
# COMPACT_ATOMS: atom_id res chain seq x y z
N MET A 1 -2.35 -13.62 -15.42
CA MET A 1 -2.71 -12.95 -14.16
C MET A 1 -2.62 -11.46 -14.40
N GLN A 2 -3.72 -10.89 -14.88
CA GLN A 2 -3.84 -9.47 -15.20
C GLN A 2 -4.11 -8.77 -13.85
N HIS A 3 -3.06 -8.43 -13.11
CA HIS A 3 -3.19 -7.61 -11.91
C HIS A 3 -3.72 -6.25 -12.36
N ASP A 4 -4.99 -6.03 -12.06
CA ASP A 4 -5.72 -4.83 -12.44
C ASP A 4 -5.00 -3.61 -11.83
N GLN A 5 -4.88 -2.50 -12.56
CA GLN A 5 -4.18 -1.29 -12.03
C GLN A 5 -4.87 -0.77 -10.75
N SER A 6 -6.15 -1.10 -10.59
CA SER A 6 -6.93 -0.89 -9.36
C SER A 6 -6.37 -1.67 -8.16
N ASP A 7 -5.89 -2.89 -8.36
CA ASP A 7 -5.32 -3.75 -7.32
C ASP A 7 -3.94 -3.25 -6.86
N CYS A 8 -3.13 -2.68 -7.77
CA CYS A 8 -1.87 -2.05 -7.41
C CYS A 8 -2.07 -0.94 -6.36
N ALA A 9 -3.01 -0.03 -6.62
CA ALA A 9 -3.26 1.12 -5.74
C ALA A 9 -3.78 0.69 -4.36
N ALA A 10 -4.71 -0.27 -4.33
CA ALA A 10 -5.20 -0.81 -3.07
C ALA A 10 -4.09 -1.53 -2.29
N ALA A 11 -3.20 -2.24 -2.98
CA ALA A 11 -2.09 -2.93 -2.36
C ALA A 11 -1.04 -1.97 -1.76
N VAL A 12 -0.63 -0.91 -2.48
CA VAL A 12 0.31 0.07 -1.90
C VAL A 12 -0.29 0.80 -0.69
N VAL A 13 -1.57 1.14 -0.74
CA VAL A 13 -2.27 1.74 0.42
C VAL A 13 -2.32 0.74 1.58
N SER A 14 -2.56 -0.55 1.31
CA SER A 14 -2.51 -1.59 2.33
C SER A 14 -1.13 -1.68 2.99
N THR A 15 -0.05 -1.70 2.22
CA THR A 15 1.33 -1.72 2.72
C THR A 15 1.64 -0.50 3.61
N VAL A 16 1.15 0.68 3.22
CA VAL A 16 1.27 1.90 4.04
C VAL A 16 0.52 1.74 5.36
N LEU A 17 -0.75 1.32 5.32
CA LEU A 17 -1.56 1.12 6.52
C LEU A 17 -0.91 0.15 7.50
N LEU A 18 -0.36 -0.96 7.00
CA LEU A 18 0.35 -1.95 7.81
C LEU A 18 1.59 -1.35 8.49
N SER A 19 2.32 -0.46 7.81
CA SER A 19 3.46 0.27 8.40
C SER A 19 3.04 1.15 9.59
N TYR A 20 1.81 1.64 9.58
CA TYR A 20 1.19 2.40 10.67
C TYR A 20 0.34 1.54 11.63
N LYS A 21 0.50 0.21 11.59
CA LYS A 21 -0.23 -0.77 12.43
C LYS A 21 -1.75 -0.70 12.27
N LYS A 22 -2.23 -0.42 11.06
CA LYS A 22 -3.64 -0.47 10.69
C LYS A 22 -3.83 -1.52 9.62
N GLU A 23 -4.80 -2.40 9.81
CA GLU A 23 -5.11 -3.47 8.86
C GLU A 23 -6.52 -3.27 8.34
N LEU A 24 -6.66 -3.28 7.02
CA LEU A 24 -7.93 -3.25 6.30
C LEU A 24 -7.86 -4.28 5.17
N SER A 25 -9.00 -4.89 4.86
CA SER A 25 -9.07 -5.78 3.69
C SER A 25 -8.84 -4.98 2.40
N ILE A 26 -8.22 -5.61 1.40
CA ILE A 26 -8.02 -4.99 0.09
C ILE A 26 -9.35 -4.50 -0.51
N MET A 27 -10.43 -5.27 -0.34
CA MET A 27 -11.77 -4.86 -0.78
C MET A 27 -12.23 -3.55 -0.13
N LYS A 28 -12.00 -3.39 1.19
CA LYS A 28 -12.39 -2.16 1.88
C LYS A 28 -11.53 -0.98 1.43
N ILE A 29 -10.24 -1.22 1.18
CA ILE A 29 -9.34 -0.19 0.65
C ILE A 29 -9.82 0.23 -0.74
N ARG A 30 -10.13 -0.71 -1.64
CA ARG A 30 -10.67 -0.44 -2.99
C ARG A 30 -11.93 0.42 -2.94
N GLU A 31 -12.86 0.08 -2.05
CA GLU A 31 -14.10 0.86 -1.82
C GLU A 31 -13.79 2.31 -1.39
N ILE A 32 -12.83 2.50 -0.47
CA ILE A 32 -12.48 3.83 0.06
C ILE A 32 -11.77 4.69 -0.98
N ILE A 33 -10.76 4.12 -1.66
CA ILE A 33 -10.00 4.83 -2.69
C ILE A 33 -10.84 5.06 -3.95
N GLY A 34 -11.94 4.34 -4.11
CA GLY A 34 -12.91 4.54 -5.18
C GLY A 34 -12.29 4.27 -6.54
N THR A 35 -11.52 3.19 -6.68
CA THR A 35 -10.98 2.77 -7.98
C THR A 35 -12.14 2.50 -8.93
N ASP A 36 -12.40 3.43 -9.85
CA ASP A 36 -13.17 3.10 -11.03
C ASP A 36 -12.33 2.20 -11.96
N MET A 37 -12.98 1.68 -13.00
CA MET A 37 -12.43 0.67 -13.91
C MET A 37 -11.20 1.13 -14.73
N TYR A 38 -10.69 2.36 -14.55
CA TYR A 38 -9.64 2.95 -15.39
C TYR A 38 -8.27 3.12 -14.71
N GLY A 39 -8.09 2.54 -13.52
CA GLY A 39 -6.82 2.59 -12.79
C GLY A 39 -6.70 3.84 -11.92
N THR A 40 -5.93 3.73 -10.85
CA THR A 40 -5.90 4.79 -9.83
C THR A 40 -4.87 5.85 -10.19
N THR A 41 -5.33 7.09 -10.32
CA THR A 41 -4.45 8.25 -10.48
C THR A 41 -3.77 8.61 -9.15
N VAL A 42 -2.69 9.39 -9.20
CA VAL A 42 -2.07 9.99 -7.99
C VAL A 42 -3.12 10.68 -7.12
N SER A 43 -4.08 11.39 -7.73
CA SER A 43 -5.19 12.05 -7.02
C SER A 43 -6.11 11.06 -6.28
N GLY A 44 -6.37 9.89 -6.87
CA GLY A 44 -7.16 8.82 -6.24
C GLY A 44 -6.49 8.27 -4.99
N ILE A 45 -5.18 8.01 -5.05
CA ILE A 45 -4.41 7.55 -3.88
C ILE A 45 -4.39 8.62 -2.78
N VAL A 46 -4.13 9.88 -3.14
CA VAL A 46 -4.16 11.02 -2.21
C VAL A 46 -5.52 11.13 -1.52
N SER A 47 -6.61 11.11 -2.30
CA SER A 47 -7.98 11.21 -1.78
C SER A 47 -8.34 10.03 -0.88
N GLY A 48 -7.95 8.81 -1.27
CA GLY A 48 -8.17 7.60 -0.49
C GLY A 48 -7.44 7.61 0.84
N LEU A 49 -6.16 8.01 0.86
CA LEU A 49 -5.38 8.16 2.08
C LEU A 49 -5.90 9.28 2.98
N ASN A 50 -6.38 10.39 2.41
CA ASN A 50 -7.04 11.45 3.18
C ASN A 50 -8.31 10.93 3.89
N LYS A 51 -9.14 10.13 3.22
CA LYS A 51 -10.30 9.44 3.84
C LYS A 51 -9.90 8.42 4.91
N LEU A 52 -8.65 7.96 4.88
CA LEU A 52 -8.06 7.07 5.89
C LEU A 52 -7.36 7.83 7.02
N ASN A 53 -7.56 9.16 7.10
CA ASN A 53 -7.02 10.06 8.11
C ASN A 53 -5.50 10.25 8.03
N PHE A 54 -4.96 10.26 6.80
CA PHE A 54 -3.61 10.76 6.53
C PHE A 54 -3.66 12.19 6.00
N THR A 55 -2.60 12.94 6.27
CA THR A 55 -2.27 14.14 5.51
C THR A 55 -1.25 13.77 4.45
N VAL A 56 -1.61 13.90 3.18
CA VAL A 56 -0.78 13.49 2.04
C VAL A 56 -0.36 14.69 1.20
N LYS A 57 0.89 14.70 0.75
CA LYS A 57 1.42 15.63 -0.25
C LYS A 57 2.06 14.87 -1.40
N ALA A 58 1.51 15.02 -2.59
CA ALA A 58 2.15 14.57 -3.84
C ALA A 58 3.07 15.68 -4.35
N VAL A 59 4.33 15.37 -4.57
CA VAL A 59 5.36 16.31 -5.02
C VAL A 59 6.23 15.68 -6.11
N ARG A 60 6.77 16.53 -6.98
CA ARG A 60 7.83 16.12 -7.89
C ARG A 60 9.17 16.20 -7.18
N VAL A 61 9.94 15.11 -7.21
CA VAL A 61 11.22 14.98 -6.52
C VAL A 61 12.19 14.30 -7.48
N ALA A 62 13.40 14.84 -7.61
CA ALA A 62 14.44 14.15 -8.37
C ALA A 62 14.95 12.94 -7.57
N LEU A 63 15.46 11.92 -8.25
CA LEU A 63 15.97 10.72 -7.58
C LEU A 63 17.07 11.05 -6.55
N GLU A 64 17.94 11.99 -6.89
CA GLU A 64 19.03 12.50 -6.04
C GLU A 64 18.55 13.19 -4.74
N ASP A 65 17.35 13.76 -4.77
CA ASP A 65 16.72 14.41 -3.61
C ASP A 65 16.02 13.40 -2.68
N LEU A 66 15.88 12.14 -3.11
CA LEU A 66 15.40 11.07 -2.24
C LEU A 66 16.49 10.68 -1.24
N THR A 67 16.52 11.41 -0.12
CA THR A 67 17.50 11.20 0.95
C THR A 67 16.92 10.46 2.15
N PRO A 68 17.76 9.82 2.99
CA PRO A 68 17.32 9.17 4.22
C PRO A 68 16.65 10.09 5.26
N LYS A 69 16.66 11.42 5.06
CA LYS A 69 16.05 12.41 5.97
C LYS A 69 14.56 12.65 5.69
N LEU A 70 14.03 12.08 4.60
CA LEU A 70 12.64 12.25 4.21
C LEU A 70 11.68 11.44 5.10
N THR A 71 10.38 11.72 4.95
CA THR A 71 9.33 10.99 5.65
C THR A 71 9.09 9.64 4.98
N PHE A 72 9.03 8.58 5.79
CA PHE A 72 8.72 7.22 5.34
C PHE A 72 7.57 6.61 6.15
N PRO A 73 6.81 5.66 5.58
CA PRO A 73 6.87 5.21 4.18
C PRO A 73 6.39 6.30 3.22
N ALA A 74 6.88 6.26 1.97
CA ALA A 74 6.45 7.12 0.87
C ALA A 74 5.98 6.25 -0.30
N ILE A 75 5.05 6.73 -1.13
CA ILE A 75 4.64 6.03 -2.36
C ILE A 75 5.37 6.69 -3.54
N LEU A 76 6.00 5.88 -4.38
CA LEU A 76 6.64 6.33 -5.62
C LEU A 76 5.78 5.91 -6.82
N GLN A 77 5.67 6.80 -7.80
CA GLN A 77 5.17 6.44 -9.12
C GLN A 77 6.34 5.94 -9.97
N VAL A 78 6.18 4.73 -10.53
CA VAL A 78 7.19 4.06 -11.35
C VAL A 78 6.57 3.53 -12.65
N LYS A 79 7.41 3.16 -13.62
CA LYS A 79 7.01 2.34 -14.76
C LYS A 79 7.24 0.87 -14.44
N ASN A 80 6.30 0.02 -14.81
CA ASN A 80 6.52 -1.42 -14.81
C ASN A 80 7.23 -1.87 -16.11
N ASP A 81 7.54 -3.17 -16.22
CA ASP A 81 8.21 -3.77 -17.38
C ASP A 81 7.44 -3.59 -18.71
N LEU A 82 6.14 -3.33 -18.63
CA LEU A 82 5.27 -3.06 -19.78
C LEU A 82 5.16 -1.57 -20.11
N GLY A 83 5.92 -0.70 -19.42
CA GLY A 83 5.91 0.74 -19.58
C GLY A 83 4.67 1.44 -19.01
N GLN A 84 3.82 0.74 -18.26
CA GLN A 84 2.60 1.28 -17.67
C GLN A 84 2.86 1.92 -16.31
N ASN A 85 2.00 2.86 -15.92
CA ASN A 85 2.06 3.48 -14.60
C ASN A 85 1.82 2.43 -13.50
N HIS A 86 2.69 2.41 -12.52
CA HIS A 86 2.63 1.55 -11.35
C HIS A 86 3.03 2.34 -10.11
N PHE A 87 2.66 1.81 -8.95
CA PHE A 87 3.00 2.40 -7.66
C PHE A 87 3.72 1.40 -6.78
N VAL A 88 4.72 1.89 -6.06
CA VAL A 88 5.50 1.10 -5.10
C VAL A 88 5.69 1.89 -3.81
N VAL A 89 5.91 1.19 -2.69
CA VAL A 89 6.12 1.82 -1.39
C VAL A 89 7.61 1.84 -1.05
N LEU A 90 8.18 3.02 -0.91
CA LEU A 90 9.53 3.20 -0.38
C LEU A 90 9.49 3.20 1.15
N HIS A 91 10.04 2.17 1.77
CA HIS A 91 10.08 2.01 3.23
C HIS A 91 11.23 2.74 3.89
N SER A 92 12.42 2.74 3.27
CA SER A 92 13.58 3.44 3.79
C SER A 92 14.68 3.54 2.74
N ILE A 93 15.60 4.48 2.96
CA ILE A 93 16.84 4.63 2.20
C ILE A 93 18.00 4.44 3.16
N LYS A 94 18.95 3.56 2.82
CA LYS A 94 20.16 3.35 3.63
C LYS A 94 21.28 4.30 3.19
N ARG A 95 22.27 4.48 4.07
CA ARG A 95 23.41 5.39 3.86
C ARG A 95 24.25 5.09 2.61
N ASN A 96 24.17 3.87 2.09
CA ASN A 96 24.84 3.43 0.85
C ASN A 96 23.93 3.59 -0.39
N SER A 97 22.97 4.50 -0.35
CA SER A 97 22.00 4.76 -1.43
C SER A 97 21.24 3.51 -1.89
N LYS A 98 20.97 2.58 -0.95
CA LYS A 98 20.10 1.44 -1.20
C LYS A 98 18.67 1.76 -0.79
N PHE A 99 17.75 1.61 -1.73
CA PHE A 99 16.33 1.87 -1.58
C PHE A 99 15.62 0.58 -1.23
N TYR A 100 14.78 0.61 -0.18
CA TYR A 100 13.98 -0.54 0.24
C TYR A 100 12.56 -0.31 -0.22
N VAL A 101 12.18 -0.98 -1.30
CA VAL A 101 10.93 -0.75 -2.01
C VAL A 101 10.06 -1.99 -1.88
N ALA A 102 8.80 -1.83 -1.46
CA ALA A 102 7.79 -2.86 -1.51
C ALA A 102 6.93 -2.66 -2.76
N ASP A 103 7.02 -3.62 -3.67
CA ASP A 103 6.22 -3.67 -4.88
C ASP A 103 5.07 -4.67 -4.68
N PRO A 104 3.80 -4.27 -4.82
CA PRO A 104 2.65 -5.18 -4.78
C PRO A 104 2.78 -6.43 -5.65
N ALA A 105 3.40 -6.32 -6.82
CA ALA A 105 3.53 -7.43 -7.78
C ALA A 105 4.64 -8.42 -7.40
N SER A 106 5.58 -7.98 -6.57
CA SER A 106 6.93 -8.55 -6.52
C SER A 106 7.51 -8.67 -5.11
N GLY A 107 6.81 -8.18 -4.10
CA GLY A 107 7.26 -8.15 -2.71
C GLY A 107 8.31 -7.07 -2.43
N ILE A 108 9.04 -7.23 -1.32
CA ILE A 108 10.06 -6.28 -0.88
C ILE A 108 11.36 -6.54 -1.65
N ARG A 109 11.89 -5.50 -2.28
CA ARG A 109 13.15 -5.50 -3.02
C ARG A 109 14.08 -4.41 -2.50
N LYS A 110 15.38 -4.66 -2.65
CA LYS A 110 16.43 -3.67 -2.45
C LYS A 110 16.89 -3.23 -3.82
N MET A 111 16.86 -1.93 -4.08
CA MET A 111 17.26 -1.35 -5.36
C MET A 111 18.46 -0.43 -5.15
N SER A 112 19.38 -0.43 -6.10
CA SER A 112 20.40 0.60 -6.25
C SER A 112 19.77 1.91 -6.76
N SER A 113 20.54 2.99 -6.76
CA SER A 113 20.12 4.24 -7.39
C SER A 113 19.87 4.06 -8.89
N ASP A 114 20.73 3.32 -9.58
CA ASP A 114 20.63 3.12 -11.03
C ASP A 114 19.36 2.32 -11.38
N GLU A 115 19.11 1.22 -10.67
CA GLU A 115 17.92 0.38 -10.86
C GLU A 115 16.62 1.15 -10.62
N LEU A 116 16.58 1.98 -9.56
CA LEU A 116 15.40 2.79 -9.29
C LEU A 116 15.26 3.94 -10.29
N GLY A 117 16.37 4.52 -10.76
CA GLY A 117 16.39 5.61 -11.72
C GLY A 117 15.83 5.25 -13.08
N GLU A 118 15.96 3.99 -13.51
CA GLU A 118 15.40 3.50 -14.78
C GLU A 118 13.85 3.51 -14.77
N ILE A 119 13.24 3.26 -13.62
CA ILE A 119 11.78 3.08 -13.50
C ILE A 119 11.07 4.27 -12.87
N TYR A 120 11.76 5.11 -12.08
CA TYR A 120 11.15 6.19 -11.31
C TYR A 120 10.67 7.34 -12.19
N GLN A 121 9.41 7.77 -11.99
CA GLN A 121 8.79 8.83 -12.80
C GLN A 121 8.92 10.24 -12.21
N GLY A 122 9.60 10.41 -11.06
CA GLY A 122 9.78 11.71 -10.43
C GLY A 122 8.60 12.18 -9.58
N ILE A 123 7.57 11.35 -9.36
CA ILE A 123 6.41 11.69 -8.50
C ILE A 123 6.45 10.85 -7.24
N THR A 124 6.41 11.53 -6.09
CA THR A 124 6.42 10.91 -4.76
C THR A 124 5.30 11.46 -3.89
N LEU A 125 4.61 10.58 -3.18
CA LEU A 125 3.61 10.92 -2.19
C LEU A 125 4.21 10.72 -0.80
N PHE A 126 4.34 11.82 -0.06
CA PHE A 126 4.66 11.81 1.36
C PHE A 126 3.39 11.88 2.16
N MET A 127 3.35 11.16 3.29
CA MET A 127 2.17 11.11 4.14
C MET A 127 2.52 10.91 5.60
N VAL A 128 1.69 11.49 6.46
CA VAL A 128 1.72 11.31 7.91
C VAL A 128 0.29 11.10 8.42
N PRO A 129 0.08 10.27 9.45
CA PRO A 129 -1.22 10.16 10.09
C PRO A 129 -1.59 11.50 10.76
N ASN A 130 -2.85 11.93 10.65
CA ASN A 130 -3.35 13.12 11.34
C ASN A 130 -3.91 12.75 12.74
N SER A 131 -4.51 13.72 13.44
CA SER A 131 -5.09 13.53 14.78
C SER A 131 -6.18 12.48 14.86
N ASP A 132 -6.87 12.23 13.75
CA ASP A 132 -8.03 11.34 13.67
C ASP A 132 -7.63 9.93 13.23
N PHE A 133 -6.32 9.69 13.02
CA PHE A 133 -5.83 8.37 12.63
C PHE A 133 -5.86 7.40 13.80
N GLU A 134 -6.84 6.50 13.78
CA GLU A 134 -6.89 5.38 14.71
C GLU A 134 -6.02 4.21 14.23
N ARG A 135 -5.02 3.84 15.04
CA ARG A 135 -4.28 2.59 14.87
C ARG A 135 -5.22 1.41 15.11
N GLY A 136 -5.20 0.43 14.21
CA GLY A 136 -5.98 -0.78 14.40
C GLY A 136 -5.45 -1.59 15.59
N LYS A 137 -6.34 -2.22 16.35
CA LYS A 137 -5.97 -3.45 17.07
C LYS A 137 -5.85 -4.52 15.99
N LEU A 138 -4.66 -5.12 15.80
CA LEU A 138 -4.49 -6.28 14.92
C LEU A 138 -5.52 -7.34 15.34
N LYS A 139 -6.61 -7.49 14.57
CA LYS A 139 -7.73 -8.36 14.96
C LYS A 139 -7.39 -9.79 14.57
N GLY A 140 -6.78 -10.52 15.49
CA GLY A 140 -6.80 -11.98 15.49
C GLY A 140 -8.19 -12.51 15.84
N LYS A 141 -9.13 -12.48 14.90
CA LYS A 141 -10.29 -13.39 14.87
C LYS A 141 -10.47 -13.86 13.43
N GLY A 142 -9.69 -14.87 13.08
CA GLY A 142 -9.65 -15.42 11.73
C GLY A 142 -10.97 -16.09 11.35
N LEU A 143 -11.12 -16.35 10.06
CA LEU A 143 -12.21 -17.14 9.49
C LEU A 143 -12.47 -18.46 10.25
N LEU A 144 -11.44 -19.05 10.85
CA LEU A 144 -11.55 -20.24 11.71
C LEU A 144 -12.39 -20.04 12.98
N ASP A 145 -12.41 -18.84 13.58
CA ASP A 145 -13.31 -18.51 14.71
C ASP A 145 -14.77 -18.46 14.23
N LEU A 146 -14.99 -17.98 12.99
CA LEU A 146 -16.30 -17.94 12.35
C LEU A 146 -16.77 -19.35 11.97
N PHE A 147 -15.89 -20.15 11.34
CA PHE A 147 -16.15 -21.56 11.02
C PHE A 147 -16.39 -22.38 12.30
N GLY A 148 -15.60 -22.15 13.35
CA GLY A 148 -15.81 -22.76 14.66
C GLY A 148 -17.20 -22.45 15.21
N ARG A 149 -17.64 -21.19 15.18
CA ARG A 149 -19.01 -20.82 15.60
C ARG A 149 -20.10 -21.48 14.77
N LEU A 150 -19.92 -21.57 13.45
CA LEU A 150 -20.89 -22.18 12.54
C LEU A 150 -21.00 -23.69 12.77
N ILE A 151 -19.87 -24.39 12.88
CA ILE A 151 -19.83 -25.85 13.06
C ILE A 151 -20.29 -26.23 14.48
N PHE A 152 -19.87 -25.49 15.50
CA PHE A 152 -20.25 -25.81 16.89
C PHE A 152 -21.73 -25.55 17.20
N ASN A 153 -22.39 -24.62 16.51
CA ASN A 153 -23.82 -24.37 16.68
C ASN A 153 -24.72 -25.42 15.97
N GLN A 154 -24.14 -26.31 15.16
CA GLN A 154 -24.86 -27.34 14.39
C GLN A 154 -24.61 -28.77 14.91
N LYS A 155 -24.09 -28.93 16.14
CA LYS A 155 -23.77 -30.24 16.74
C LYS A 155 -24.93 -31.25 16.81
N GLY A 156 -26.17 -30.82 16.61
CA GLY A 156 -27.35 -31.69 16.51
C GLY A 156 -27.58 -32.33 15.13
N LEU A 157 -26.90 -31.88 14.06
CA LEU A 157 -27.06 -32.43 12.70
C LEU A 157 -25.94 -33.40 12.28
N ILE A 158 -24.80 -33.40 12.98
CA ILE A 158 -23.58 -34.13 12.56
C ILE A 158 -23.39 -35.44 13.37
N SER A 159 -24.30 -35.74 14.32
CA SER A 159 -24.30 -37.01 15.04
C SER A 159 -25.38 -37.93 14.48
N THR A 160 -25.07 -38.64 13.41
CA THR A 160 -25.70 -39.91 13.03
C THR A 160 -24.63 -40.80 12.41
#